data_AF-A0A351K0K2-F1
#
_entry.id   AF-A0A351K0K2-F1
#
_cell.length_a   1.000
_cell.length_b   1.000
_cell.length_c   1.000
_cell.angle_alpha   90.00
_cell.angle_beta   90.00
_cell.angle_gamma   90.00
#
_symmetry.space_group_name_H-M   'P 1'
#
loop_
_entity.id
_entity.type
_entity.pdbx_description
1 polymer ?
#
loop_
_entity_poly.entity_id
_entity_poly.type
_entity_poly.pdbx_seq_one_letter_code
_entity_poly.pdbx_strand_id
1 'polypeptide(L)'
;VSIRVVSGRRIGAASTNMLDEQSLKTAVDKALEIAETQRENPHFRSLPSPAEYGRADTFVERTAKFTPMERAEAVQHIIAEAQKNDVIASGAFSTETTDLIVANSLGLWAEQSLTQAKLNLVVTGDNDASGYANHFSKDVSDIDCQALADEAIGKCVQSTTPISLEPGEYTVILEPYAVETLVAFLGYIGLGALALQEGRSFMCGKLGQQITGENVTIWDDGLSPQGMPIPFDFEGVPKQKVVLIENGIAKGVVYDSYTAGKEGTMSTGHGLPAPNT
;
A
#
# COMPACT_ATOMS: atom_id res chain seq x y z
N VAL A 1 3.14 17.96 5.29
CA VAL A 1 1.73 18.42 5.19
C VAL A 1 1.40 18.68 3.73
N SER A 2 0.31 18.10 3.24
CA SER A 2 -0.26 18.39 1.92
C SER A 2 -1.56 19.14 2.10
N ILE A 3 -1.76 20.21 1.35
CA ILE A 3 -2.92 21.09 1.42
C ILE A 3 -3.60 21.09 0.06
N ARG A 4 -4.89 20.75 0.04
CA ARG A 4 -5.76 20.86 -1.12
C ARG A 4 -6.77 21.96 -0.86
N VAL A 5 -6.85 22.94 -1.75
CA VAL A 5 -7.81 24.04 -1.69
C VAL A 5 -8.83 23.88 -2.81
N VAL A 6 -10.08 24.21 -2.50
CA VAL A 6 -11.18 24.26 -3.46
C VAL A 6 -11.77 25.65 -3.46
N SER A 7 -11.72 26.34 -4.60
CA SER A 7 -12.38 27.63 -4.82
C SER A 7 -13.44 27.48 -5.91
N GLY A 8 -14.71 27.57 -5.53
CA GLY A 8 -15.83 27.14 -6.39
C GLY A 8 -15.72 25.65 -6.71
N ARG A 9 -15.36 25.31 -7.95
CA ARG A 9 -15.04 23.93 -8.39
C ARG A 9 -13.61 23.78 -8.94
N ARG A 10 -12.74 24.75 -8.65
CA ARG A 10 -11.33 24.70 -9.04
C ARG A 10 -10.52 24.15 -7.88
N ILE A 11 -9.61 23.24 -8.18
CA ILE A 11 -8.82 22.53 -7.18
C ILE A 11 -7.36 22.91 -7.37
N GLY A 12 -6.68 23.25 -6.29
CA GLY A 12 -5.23 23.44 -6.26
C GLY A 12 -4.63 22.72 -5.07
N ALA A 13 -3.40 22.25 -5.22
CA ALA A 13 -2.71 21.53 -4.16
C ALA A 13 -1.25 21.97 -4.05
N ALA A 14 -0.75 22.03 -2.82
CA ALA A 14 0.64 22.30 -2.51
C ALA A 14 1.05 21.51 -1.26
N SER A 15 2.35 21.28 -1.09
CA SER A 15 2.89 20.53 0.05
C SER A 15 4.13 21.20 0.63
N THR A 16 4.31 21.04 1.94
CA THR A 16 5.50 21.49 2.68
C THR A 16 5.87 20.51 3.79
N ASN A 17 7.16 20.44 4.12
CA ASN A 17 7.68 19.74 5.30
C ASN A 17 8.04 20.71 6.45
N MET A 18 7.86 22.01 6.26
CA MET A 18 8.06 23.04 7.29
C MET A 18 6.72 23.33 7.99
N LEU A 19 6.68 23.15 9.31
CA LEU A 19 5.45 23.22 10.12
C LEU A 19 5.23 24.58 10.81
N ASP A 20 6.12 25.54 10.59
CA ASP A 20 5.92 26.89 11.10
C ASP A 20 4.76 27.60 10.38
N GLU A 21 4.10 28.51 11.09
CA GLU A 21 2.89 29.19 10.62
C GLU A 21 3.09 29.89 9.26
N GLN A 22 4.27 30.50 9.03
CA GLN A 22 4.56 31.22 7.81
C GLN A 22 4.68 30.28 6.60
N SER A 23 5.37 29.16 6.77
CA SER A 23 5.49 28.12 5.74
C SER A 23 4.13 27.49 5.40
N LEU A 24 3.29 27.25 6.40
CA LEU A 24 1.94 26.71 6.19
C LEU A 24 1.05 27.69 5.44
N LYS A 25 1.03 28.98 5.81
CA LYS A 25 0.32 30.03 5.06
C LYS A 25 0.80 30.11 3.61
N THR A 26 2.10 30.08 3.40
CA THR A 26 2.70 30.08 2.06
C THR A 26 2.24 28.87 1.22
N ALA A 27 2.10 27.69 1.83
CA ALA A 27 1.57 26.51 1.14
C ALA A 27 0.09 26.67 0.78
N VAL A 28 -0.73 27.27 1.66
CA VAL A 28 -2.13 27.61 1.37
C VAL A 28 -2.23 28.60 0.21
N ASP A 29 -1.46 29.69 0.24
CA ASP A 29 -1.45 30.72 -0.80
C ASP A 29 -1.08 30.13 -2.16
N LYS A 30 -0.05 29.27 -2.22
CA LYS A 30 0.31 28.54 -3.44
C LYS A 30 -0.80 27.63 -3.94
N ALA A 31 -1.48 26.90 -3.05
CA ALA A 31 -2.60 26.05 -3.43
C ALA A 31 -3.78 26.88 -3.97
N LEU A 32 -4.03 28.07 -3.42
CA LEU A 32 -5.03 29.03 -3.92
C LEU A 32 -4.65 29.55 -5.30
N GLU A 33 -3.42 30.03 -5.49
CA GLU A 33 -2.92 30.51 -6.79
C GLU A 33 -3.07 29.43 -7.87
N ILE A 34 -2.71 28.17 -7.55
CA ILE A 34 -2.91 27.04 -8.46
C ILE A 34 -4.40 26.89 -8.79
N ALA A 35 -5.28 26.87 -7.78
CA ALA A 35 -6.72 26.72 -8.00
C ALA A 35 -7.30 27.82 -8.90
N GLU A 36 -6.86 29.07 -8.75
CA GLU A 36 -7.36 30.19 -9.57
C GLU A 36 -7.06 30.03 -11.07
N THR A 37 -5.92 29.40 -11.40
CA THR A 37 -5.51 29.12 -12.79
C THR A 37 -6.15 27.88 -13.40
N GLN A 38 -6.77 27.02 -12.59
CA GLN A 38 -7.42 25.81 -13.08
C GLN A 38 -8.78 26.09 -13.71
N ARG A 39 -9.20 25.20 -14.62
CA ARG A 39 -10.59 25.15 -15.08
C ARG A 39 -11.47 24.60 -13.96
N GLU A 40 -12.73 25.01 -13.95
CA GLU A 40 -13.70 24.37 -13.07
C GLU A 40 -13.84 22.90 -13.43
N ASN A 41 -13.82 22.05 -12.39
CA ASN A 41 -14.07 20.64 -12.52
C ASN A 41 -15.58 20.38 -12.39
N PRO A 42 -16.31 20.08 -13.49
CA PRO A 42 -17.76 19.91 -13.43
C PRO A 42 -18.18 18.68 -12.61
N HIS A 43 -17.28 17.72 -12.42
CA HIS A 43 -17.52 16.49 -11.67
C HIS A 43 -17.17 16.61 -10.19
N PHE A 44 -16.42 17.64 -9.78
CA PHE A 44 -16.19 17.92 -8.37
C PHE A 44 -17.53 18.30 -7.70
N ARG A 45 -17.86 17.60 -6.62
CA ARG A 45 -19.11 17.79 -5.87
C ARG A 45 -18.87 18.59 -4.60
N SER A 46 -18.07 18.06 -3.70
CA SER A 46 -17.74 18.64 -2.40
C SER A 46 -16.50 17.93 -1.83
N LEU A 47 -15.88 18.54 -0.83
CA LEU A 47 -15.02 17.81 0.11
C LEU A 47 -15.88 16.81 0.92
N PRO A 48 -15.31 15.72 1.44
CA PRO A 48 -16.02 14.80 2.32
C PRO A 48 -16.53 15.48 3.59
N SER A 49 -17.74 15.12 4.02
CA SER A 49 -18.32 15.59 5.29
C SER A 49 -17.80 14.77 6.48
N PRO A 50 -17.92 15.27 7.72
CA PRO A 50 -17.56 14.50 8.91
C PRO A 50 -18.20 13.11 8.91
N ALA A 51 -17.42 12.11 9.32
CA ALA A 51 -17.83 10.72 9.36
C ALA A 51 -17.36 10.04 10.65
N GLU A 52 -17.97 8.90 10.99
CA GLU A 52 -17.50 8.05 12.07
C GLU A 52 -16.49 7.03 11.52
N TYR A 53 -15.42 6.81 12.29
CA TYR A 53 -14.35 5.88 11.94
C TYR A 53 -14.35 4.71 12.92
N GLY A 54 -14.18 3.50 12.40
CA GLY A 54 -13.89 2.34 13.24
C GLY A 54 -12.57 2.54 13.99
N ARG A 55 -12.42 1.88 15.16
CA ARG A 55 -11.12 1.83 15.85
C ARG A 55 -10.27 0.73 15.23
N ALA A 56 -9.06 1.10 14.80
CA ALA A 56 -8.04 0.17 14.36
C ALA A 56 -6.89 0.18 15.38
N ASP A 57 -6.53 -0.99 15.89
CA ASP A 57 -5.38 -1.14 16.79
C ASP A 57 -4.11 -1.35 15.95
N THR A 58 -3.47 -0.24 15.55
CA THR A 58 -2.27 -0.25 14.69
C THR A 58 -1.01 0.28 15.36
N PHE A 59 -1.10 0.75 16.60
CA PHE A 59 0.03 1.29 17.33
C PHE A 59 0.48 0.32 18.40
N VAL A 60 1.68 -0.23 18.23
CA VAL A 60 2.30 -1.15 19.18
C VAL A 60 3.49 -0.45 19.83
N GLU A 61 3.37 -0.19 21.13
CA GLU A 61 4.40 0.56 21.86
C GLU A 61 5.78 -0.12 21.86
N ARG A 62 5.80 -1.45 21.79
CA ARG A 62 7.04 -2.22 21.63
C ARG A 62 7.75 -1.88 20.32
N THR A 63 7.02 -1.81 19.21
CA THR A 63 7.56 -1.42 17.89
C THR A 63 8.06 0.02 17.91
N ALA A 64 7.29 0.95 18.48
CA ALA A 64 7.67 2.37 18.58
C ALA A 64 8.97 2.57 19.37
N LYS A 65 9.21 1.74 20.39
CA LYS A 65 10.41 1.79 21.24
C LYS A 65 11.55 0.87 20.79
N PHE A 66 11.38 0.15 19.68
CA PHE A 66 12.40 -0.77 19.18
C PHE A 66 13.63 0.02 18.72
N THR A 67 14.76 -0.21 19.37
CA THR A 67 15.95 0.62 19.23
C THR A 67 16.78 0.23 18.01
N PRO A 68 17.64 1.14 17.50
CA PRO A 68 18.62 0.79 16.49
C PRO A 68 19.55 -0.37 16.92
N MET A 69 19.87 -0.48 18.20
CA MET A 69 20.74 -1.55 18.71
C MET A 69 20.04 -2.91 18.63
N GLU A 70 18.78 -3.01 19.03
CA GLU A 70 18.01 -4.26 18.94
C GLU A 70 17.85 -4.73 17.48
N ARG A 71 17.68 -3.80 16.53
CA ARG A 71 17.71 -4.13 15.09
C ARG A 71 19.08 -4.64 14.65
N ALA A 72 20.16 -4.01 15.11
CA ALA A 72 21.52 -4.41 14.78
C ALA A 72 21.86 -5.81 15.33
N GLU A 73 21.44 -6.12 16.55
CA GLU A 73 21.59 -7.45 17.17
C GLU A 73 20.83 -8.52 16.38
N ALA A 74 19.58 -8.23 16.00
CA ALA A 74 18.79 -9.14 15.16
C ALA A 74 19.46 -9.40 13.79
N VAL A 75 19.97 -8.34 13.14
CA VAL A 75 20.68 -8.47 11.86
C VAL A 75 22.02 -9.19 12.01
N GLN A 76 22.72 -9.01 13.15
CA GLN A 76 23.98 -9.69 13.42
C GLN A 76 23.81 -11.22 13.42
N HIS A 77 22.70 -11.73 13.97
CA HIS A 77 22.41 -13.17 13.91
C HIS A 77 22.24 -13.66 12.47
N ILE A 78 21.50 -12.91 11.63
CA ILE A 78 21.31 -13.24 10.21
C ILE A 78 22.64 -13.30 9.47
N ILE A 79 23.52 -12.33 9.72
CA ILE A 79 24.87 -12.30 9.11
C ILE A 79 25.70 -13.50 9.57
N ALA A 80 25.65 -13.86 10.85
CA ALA A 80 26.37 -15.00 11.37
C ALA A 80 25.89 -16.33 10.75
N GLU A 81 24.58 -16.50 10.57
CA GLU A 81 24.03 -17.69 9.89
C GLU A 81 24.42 -17.74 8.41
N ALA A 82 24.40 -16.60 7.71
CA ALA A 82 24.84 -16.52 6.32
C ALA A 82 26.33 -16.92 6.17
N GLN A 83 27.19 -16.45 7.09
CA GLN A 83 28.61 -16.80 7.12
C GLN A 83 28.85 -18.29 7.34
N LYS A 84 28.05 -18.96 8.19
CA LYS A 84 28.16 -20.42 8.41
C LYS A 84 27.83 -21.24 7.17
N ASN A 85 27.05 -20.68 6.24
CA ASN A 85 26.61 -21.33 5.01
C ASN A 85 27.38 -20.84 3.78
N ASP A 86 28.46 -20.07 3.96
CA ASP A 86 29.28 -19.49 2.87
C ASP A 86 28.45 -18.65 1.86
N VAL A 87 27.43 -17.94 2.34
CA VAL A 87 26.58 -17.04 1.53
C VAL A 87 26.60 -15.61 2.07
N ILE A 88 26.18 -14.66 1.23
CA ILE A 88 26.13 -13.23 1.57
C ILE A 88 24.67 -12.82 1.78
N ALA A 89 24.33 -12.35 2.97
CA ALA A 89 23.04 -11.75 3.27
C ALA A 89 23.08 -10.22 3.12
N SER A 90 22.08 -9.66 2.44
CA SER A 90 21.86 -8.23 2.25
C SER A 90 20.40 -7.89 2.55
N GLY A 91 20.12 -6.73 3.14
CA GLY A 91 18.76 -6.40 3.53
C GLY A 91 18.62 -5.17 4.41
N ALA A 92 17.42 -4.95 4.93
CA ALA A 92 17.15 -3.91 5.91
C ALA A 92 16.15 -4.40 6.96
N PHE A 93 16.41 -4.05 8.22
CA PHE A 93 15.42 -4.09 9.29
C PHE A 93 15.07 -2.64 9.64
N SER A 94 13.82 -2.24 9.43
CA SER A 94 13.31 -0.92 9.80
C SER A 94 12.12 -1.03 10.74
N THR A 95 11.99 -0.03 11.61
CA THR A 95 10.76 0.24 12.35
C THR A 95 10.35 1.69 12.13
N GLU A 96 9.06 1.95 12.05
CA GLU A 96 8.49 3.27 11.78
C GLU A 96 7.33 3.55 12.74
N THR A 97 7.13 4.82 13.04
CA THR A 97 5.92 5.34 13.69
C THR A 97 5.37 6.46 12.83
N THR A 98 4.07 6.42 12.55
CA THR A 98 3.40 7.39 11.69
C THR A 98 2.12 7.85 12.35
N ASP A 99 1.93 9.17 12.39
CA ASP A 99 0.64 9.79 12.68
C ASP A 99 0.03 10.29 11.37
N LEU A 100 -1.08 9.66 10.95
CA LEU A 100 -1.84 10.08 9.79
C LEU A 100 -3.02 10.94 10.24
N ILE A 101 -3.08 12.18 9.77
CA ILE A 101 -4.18 13.10 10.04
C ILE A 101 -4.74 13.64 8.72
N VAL A 102 -6.05 13.54 8.56
CA VAL A 102 -6.80 14.15 7.45
C VAL A 102 -7.87 15.06 8.03
N ALA A 103 -7.85 16.33 7.65
CA ALA A 103 -8.81 17.31 8.11
C ALA A 103 -9.25 18.24 6.99
N ASN A 104 -10.47 18.77 7.06
CA ASN A 104 -10.97 19.72 6.08
C ASN A 104 -11.90 20.80 6.67
N SER A 105 -12.22 21.81 5.86
CA SER A 105 -13.02 22.98 6.25
C SER A 105 -14.50 22.70 6.51
N LEU A 106 -15.00 21.50 6.21
CA LEU A 106 -16.36 21.06 6.55
C LEU A 106 -16.45 20.42 7.94
N GLY A 107 -15.34 20.43 8.71
CA GLY A 107 -15.26 19.89 10.06
C GLY A 107 -14.86 18.41 10.11
N LEU A 108 -14.45 17.82 8.99
CA LEU A 108 -13.88 16.47 9.00
C LEU A 108 -12.55 16.51 9.75
N TRP A 109 -12.36 15.56 10.67
CA TRP A 109 -11.09 15.27 11.33
C TRP A 109 -10.96 13.76 11.51
N ALA A 110 -9.96 13.16 10.88
CA ALA A 110 -9.65 11.75 10.97
C ALA A 110 -8.18 11.59 11.37
N GLU A 111 -7.91 10.74 12.34
CA GLU A 111 -6.54 10.49 12.81
C GLU A 111 -6.32 9.00 13.08
N GLN A 112 -5.10 8.53 12.79
CA GLN A 112 -4.66 7.17 13.08
C GLN A 112 -3.16 7.18 13.32
N SER A 113 -2.74 6.73 14.50
CA SER A 113 -1.34 6.44 14.81
C SER A 113 -1.04 4.97 14.50
N LEU A 114 0.09 4.70 13.88
CA LEU A 114 0.49 3.34 13.54
C LEU A 114 1.99 3.13 13.74
N THR A 115 2.35 1.89 14.02
CA THR A 115 3.74 1.43 14.04
C THR A 115 3.92 0.36 12.99
N GLN A 116 5.12 0.28 12.43
CA GLN A 116 5.46 -0.74 11.44
C GLN A 116 6.84 -1.30 11.74
N ALA A 117 7.03 -2.59 11.50
CA ALA A 117 8.29 -3.30 11.50
C ALA A 117 8.40 -4.08 10.19
N LYS A 118 9.55 -3.96 9.52
CA LYS A 118 9.82 -4.63 8.26
C LYS A 118 11.23 -5.19 8.24
N LEU A 119 11.34 -6.47 7.86
CA LEU A 119 12.60 -7.10 7.51
C LEU A 119 12.51 -7.61 6.07
N ASN A 120 13.46 -7.23 5.24
CA ASN A 120 13.65 -7.81 3.92
C ASN A 120 15.08 -8.34 3.77
N LEU A 121 15.20 -9.55 3.23
CA LEU A 121 16.46 -10.26 3.08
C LEU A 121 16.60 -10.77 1.64
N VAL A 122 17.77 -10.54 1.09
CA VAL A 122 18.28 -11.15 -0.13
C VAL A 122 19.56 -11.88 0.26
N VAL A 123 19.63 -13.17 -0.03
CA VAL A 123 20.82 -13.99 0.15
C VAL A 123 21.36 -14.37 -1.21
N THR A 124 22.66 -14.24 -1.41
CA THR A 124 23.35 -14.60 -2.66
C THR A 124 24.52 -15.53 -2.37
N GLY A 125 24.71 -16.51 -3.23
CA GLY A 125 25.83 -17.45 -3.19
C GLY A 125 26.47 -17.62 -4.57
N ASP A 126 27.34 -18.61 -4.70
CA ASP A 126 27.97 -18.95 -5.97
C ASP A 126 26.97 -19.48 -7.00
N ASN A 127 27.38 -19.52 -8.29
CA ASN A 127 26.58 -20.02 -9.42
C ASN A 127 25.21 -19.33 -9.58
N ASP A 128 25.17 -18.01 -9.35
CA ASP A 128 23.95 -17.19 -9.40
C ASP A 128 22.83 -17.66 -8.44
N ALA A 129 23.19 -18.43 -7.42
CA ALA A 129 22.26 -18.87 -6.40
C ALA A 129 21.74 -17.68 -5.59
N SER A 130 20.44 -17.66 -5.35
CA SER A 130 19.81 -16.61 -4.55
C SER A 130 18.63 -17.12 -3.75
N GLY A 131 18.31 -16.40 -2.68
CA GLY A 131 17.14 -16.64 -1.86
C GLY A 131 16.59 -15.34 -1.30
N TYR A 132 15.28 -15.33 -1.03
CA TYR A 132 14.56 -14.14 -0.61
C TYR A 132 13.56 -14.47 0.48
N ALA A 133 13.49 -13.60 1.48
CA ALA A 133 12.45 -13.60 2.49
C ALA A 133 12.12 -12.15 2.88
N ASN A 134 10.85 -11.91 3.21
CA ASN A 134 10.42 -10.66 3.81
C ASN A 134 9.31 -10.90 4.83
N HIS A 135 9.16 -9.96 5.76
CA HIS A 135 8.01 -9.87 6.64
C HIS A 135 7.71 -8.40 6.96
N PHE A 136 6.43 -8.08 7.04
CA PHE A 136 5.89 -6.80 7.47
C PHE A 136 4.83 -7.01 8.55
N SER A 137 4.94 -6.31 9.67
CA SER A 137 3.91 -6.31 10.73
C SER A 137 3.82 -4.94 11.40
N LYS A 138 2.71 -4.68 12.11
CA LYS A 138 2.60 -3.56 13.05
C LYS A 138 3.36 -3.81 14.36
N ASP A 139 3.52 -5.09 14.72
CA ASP A 139 4.23 -5.55 15.91
C ASP A 139 5.60 -6.12 15.50
N VAL A 140 6.67 -5.54 16.03
CA VAL A 140 8.03 -6.03 15.81
C VAL A 140 8.24 -7.43 16.38
N SER A 141 7.45 -7.83 17.37
CA SER A 141 7.49 -9.18 17.95
C SER A 141 7.00 -10.28 16.98
N ASP A 142 6.29 -9.93 15.91
CA ASP A 142 5.91 -10.88 14.86
C ASP A 142 7.04 -11.12 13.84
N ILE A 143 8.11 -10.33 13.88
CA ILE A 143 9.25 -10.46 12.97
C ILE A 143 10.21 -11.54 13.51
N ASP A 144 10.01 -12.78 13.06
CA ASP A 144 10.94 -13.87 13.34
C ASP A 144 12.16 -13.80 12.42
N CYS A 145 13.21 -13.11 12.88
CA CYS A 145 14.45 -12.95 12.13
C CYS A 145 15.15 -14.28 11.82
N GLN A 146 15.03 -15.29 12.70
CA GLN A 146 15.68 -16.58 12.48
C GLN A 146 14.95 -17.34 11.37
N ALA A 147 13.62 -17.43 11.44
CA ALA A 147 12.83 -18.12 10.41
C ALA A 147 13.03 -17.49 9.02
N LEU A 148 13.10 -16.15 8.95
CA LEU A 148 13.35 -15.44 7.69
C LEU A 148 14.76 -15.67 7.16
N ALA A 149 15.76 -15.77 8.04
CA ALA A 149 17.12 -16.14 7.65
C ALA A 149 17.18 -17.57 7.12
N ASP A 150 16.56 -18.53 7.83
CA ASP A 150 16.51 -19.94 7.45
C ASP A 150 15.83 -20.12 6.08
N GLU A 151 14.74 -19.39 5.83
CA GLU A 151 14.06 -19.39 4.53
C GLU A 151 14.96 -18.86 3.40
N ALA A 152 15.52 -17.65 3.57
CA ALA A 152 16.30 -17.02 2.52
C ALA A 152 17.62 -17.76 2.26
N ILE A 153 18.33 -18.20 3.30
CA ILE A 153 19.56 -18.99 3.19
C ILE A 153 19.23 -20.36 2.59
N GLY A 154 18.18 -21.03 3.07
CA GLY A 154 17.75 -22.32 2.56
C GLY A 154 17.46 -22.28 1.06
N LYS A 155 16.71 -21.28 0.59
CA LYS A 155 16.44 -21.08 -0.84
C LYS A 155 17.72 -20.85 -1.64
N CYS A 156 18.65 -20.03 -1.12
CA CYS A 156 19.93 -19.78 -1.78
C CYS A 156 20.75 -21.07 -1.92
N VAL A 157 20.96 -21.81 -0.83
CA VAL A 157 21.77 -23.05 -0.84
C VAL A 157 21.16 -24.13 -1.75
N GLN A 158 19.83 -24.20 -1.83
CA GLN A 158 19.13 -25.13 -2.73
C GLN A 158 19.19 -24.71 -4.20
N SER A 159 19.46 -23.44 -4.50
CA SER A 159 19.44 -22.88 -5.85
C SER A 159 20.81 -22.89 -6.55
N THR A 160 21.74 -23.74 -6.09
CA THR A 160 23.15 -23.78 -6.56
C THR A 160 23.36 -24.52 -7.88
N THR A 161 22.35 -25.29 -8.34
CA THR A 161 22.41 -26.06 -9.60
C THR A 161 21.17 -25.79 -10.45
N PRO A 162 21.01 -24.56 -10.98
CA PRO A 162 19.90 -24.26 -11.88
C PRO A 162 20.02 -25.11 -13.15
N ILE A 163 18.88 -25.61 -13.63
CA ILE A 163 18.80 -26.35 -14.89
C ILE A 163 18.06 -25.52 -15.93
N SER A 164 18.51 -25.57 -17.18
CA SER A 164 17.76 -25.00 -18.29
C SER A 164 16.56 -25.89 -18.59
N LEU A 165 15.42 -25.25 -18.88
CA LEU A 165 14.22 -25.93 -19.37
C LEU A 165 14.01 -25.57 -20.84
N GLU A 166 13.59 -26.56 -21.63
CA GLU A 166 13.16 -26.32 -23.01
C GLU A 166 11.88 -25.48 -23.03
N PRO A 167 11.68 -24.58 -24.00
CA PRO A 167 10.45 -23.82 -24.13
C PRO A 167 9.22 -24.73 -24.21
N GLY A 168 8.19 -24.44 -23.41
CA GLY A 168 6.99 -25.25 -23.34
C GLY A 168 5.98 -24.76 -22.31
N GLU A 169 4.88 -25.49 -22.19
CA GLU A 169 3.86 -25.25 -21.18
C GLU A 169 4.16 -26.08 -19.93
N TYR A 170 4.24 -25.42 -18.79
CA TYR A 170 4.53 -26.06 -17.50
C TYR A 170 3.50 -25.64 -16.46
N THR A 171 3.23 -26.54 -15.52
CA THR A 171 2.56 -26.16 -14.29
C THR A 171 3.53 -25.33 -13.47
N VAL A 172 3.16 -24.08 -13.17
CA VAL A 172 3.97 -23.15 -12.37
C VAL A 172 3.35 -23.05 -10.98
N ILE A 173 4.18 -23.23 -9.96
CA ILE A 173 3.80 -22.98 -8.57
C ILE A 173 4.39 -21.63 -8.19
N LEU A 174 3.52 -20.65 -7.92
CA LEU A 174 3.94 -19.32 -7.47
C LEU A 174 3.97 -19.29 -5.94
N GLU A 175 5.13 -18.98 -5.37
CA GLU A 175 5.26 -18.73 -3.94
C GLU A 175 4.51 -17.45 -3.51
N PRO A 176 4.18 -17.31 -2.22
CA PRO A 176 3.46 -16.14 -1.70
C PRO A 176 4.01 -14.78 -2.16
N TYR A 177 5.34 -14.59 -2.19
CA TYR A 177 5.95 -13.32 -2.62
C TYR A 177 5.71 -13.00 -4.11
N ALA A 178 5.65 -14.03 -4.96
CA ALA A 178 5.33 -13.86 -6.38
C ALA A 178 3.84 -13.50 -6.56
N VAL A 179 2.96 -14.12 -5.77
CA VAL A 179 1.53 -13.82 -5.76
C VAL A 179 1.26 -12.41 -5.20
N GLU A 180 1.94 -12.01 -4.13
CA GLU A 180 1.89 -10.65 -3.58
C GLU A 180 2.19 -9.62 -4.67
N THR A 181 3.31 -9.80 -5.39
CA THR A 181 3.70 -8.93 -6.49
C THR A 181 2.64 -8.91 -7.58
N LEU A 182 2.15 -10.07 -8.02
CA LEU A 182 1.10 -10.18 -9.03
C LEU A 182 -0.15 -9.38 -8.63
N VAL A 183 -0.65 -9.57 -7.41
CA VAL A 183 -1.84 -8.88 -6.89
C VAL A 183 -1.62 -7.37 -6.78
N ALA A 184 -0.43 -6.94 -6.33
CA ALA A 184 -0.08 -5.52 -6.28
C ALA A 184 -0.11 -4.88 -7.68
N PHE A 185 0.42 -5.56 -8.70
CA PHE A 185 0.36 -5.07 -10.07
C PHE A 185 -1.06 -5.05 -10.63
N LEU A 186 -1.91 -6.04 -10.33
CA LEU A 186 -3.34 -6.01 -10.69
C LEU A 186 -4.03 -4.76 -10.10
N GLY A 187 -3.74 -4.46 -8.84
CA GLY A 187 -4.19 -3.25 -8.15
C GLY A 187 -3.83 -1.98 -8.93
N TYR A 188 -2.54 -1.85 -9.27
CA TYR A 188 -1.99 -0.70 -9.99
C TYR A 188 -2.58 -0.51 -11.41
N ILE A 189 -2.76 -1.59 -12.17
CA ILE A 189 -3.13 -1.49 -13.59
C ILE A 189 -4.63 -1.38 -13.84
N GLY A 190 -5.50 -1.88 -12.95
CA GLY A 190 -6.90 -2.05 -13.34
C GLY A 190 -7.97 -2.12 -12.25
N LEU A 191 -7.65 -2.17 -10.96
CA LEU A 191 -8.67 -2.30 -9.92
C LEU A 191 -9.26 -0.97 -9.45
N GLY A 192 -8.74 0.17 -9.92
CA GLY A 192 -9.27 1.50 -9.62
C GLY A 192 -10.21 2.05 -10.69
N ALA A 193 -11.20 2.84 -10.27
CA ALA A 193 -12.21 3.46 -11.13
C ALA A 193 -11.60 4.39 -12.19
N LEU A 194 -10.52 5.10 -11.90
CA LEU A 194 -9.84 5.94 -12.90
C LEU A 194 -9.38 5.11 -14.11
N ALA A 195 -8.75 3.96 -13.87
CA ALA A 195 -8.31 3.07 -14.94
C ALA A 195 -9.49 2.50 -15.74
N LEU A 196 -10.61 2.22 -15.07
CA LEU A 196 -11.84 1.77 -15.73
C LEU A 196 -12.45 2.87 -16.62
N GLN A 197 -12.57 4.09 -16.10
CA GLN A 197 -13.15 5.25 -16.78
C GLN A 197 -12.33 5.68 -18.00
N GLU A 198 -11.00 5.50 -17.94
CA GLU A 198 -10.09 5.83 -19.05
C GLU A 198 -9.89 4.67 -20.03
N GLY A 199 -10.56 3.53 -19.84
CA GLY A 199 -10.44 2.38 -20.75
C GLY A 199 -9.13 1.60 -20.62
N ARG A 200 -8.35 1.82 -19.55
CA ARG A 200 -7.05 1.18 -19.31
C ARG A 200 -7.14 -0.11 -18.50
N SER A 201 -8.25 -0.30 -17.78
CA SER A 201 -8.45 -1.46 -16.91
C SER A 201 -8.78 -2.74 -17.69
N PHE A 202 -8.26 -3.87 -17.23
CA PHE A 202 -8.71 -5.20 -17.69
C PHE A 202 -10.18 -5.51 -17.35
N MET A 203 -10.83 -4.70 -16.52
CA MET A 203 -12.26 -4.80 -16.17
C MET A 203 -13.18 -4.15 -17.21
N CYS A 204 -12.66 -3.35 -18.15
CA CYS A 204 -13.46 -2.62 -19.13
C CYS A 204 -14.34 -3.56 -19.97
N GLY A 205 -15.66 -3.36 -19.91
CA GLY A 205 -16.64 -4.21 -20.62
C GLY A 205 -16.73 -5.65 -20.11
N LYS A 206 -16.13 -5.96 -18.96
CA LYS A 206 -16.05 -7.31 -18.38
C LYS A 206 -16.74 -7.46 -17.02
N LEU A 207 -17.30 -6.41 -16.45
CA LEU A 207 -18.10 -6.51 -15.21
C LEU A 207 -19.24 -7.54 -15.39
N GLY A 208 -19.35 -8.45 -14.42
CA GLY A 208 -20.28 -9.59 -14.46
C GLY A 208 -19.82 -10.78 -15.31
N GLN A 209 -18.65 -10.72 -15.95
CA GLN A 209 -18.07 -11.81 -16.74
C GLN A 209 -16.92 -12.49 -15.98
N GLN A 210 -16.66 -13.74 -16.34
CA GLN A 210 -15.51 -14.49 -15.87
C GLN A 210 -14.22 -13.98 -16.52
N ILE A 211 -13.25 -13.60 -15.70
CA ILE A 211 -11.94 -13.05 -16.11
C ILE A 211 -10.75 -13.82 -15.53
N THR A 212 -10.97 -14.66 -14.51
CA THR A 212 -9.98 -15.60 -13.96
C THR A 212 -10.65 -16.95 -13.67
N GLY A 213 -9.89 -17.93 -13.17
CA GLY A 213 -10.44 -19.23 -12.75
C GLY A 213 -11.45 -19.09 -11.60
N GLU A 214 -12.41 -20.01 -11.51
CA GLU A 214 -13.47 -20.00 -10.47
C GLU A 214 -12.91 -20.12 -9.05
N ASN A 215 -11.69 -20.60 -8.91
CA ASN A 215 -10.96 -20.72 -7.64
C ASN A 215 -10.35 -19.38 -7.15
N VAL A 216 -10.52 -18.28 -7.89
CA VAL A 216 -9.92 -16.98 -7.56
C VAL A 216 -10.97 -16.00 -7.06
N THR A 217 -10.78 -15.50 -5.85
CA THR A 217 -11.55 -14.38 -5.28
C THR A 217 -10.56 -13.35 -4.74
N ILE A 218 -10.76 -12.08 -5.10
CA ILE A 218 -9.92 -10.94 -4.68
C ILE A 218 -10.85 -9.86 -4.12
N TRP A 219 -10.55 -9.38 -2.92
CA TRP A 219 -11.22 -8.24 -2.31
C TRP A 219 -10.20 -7.33 -1.64
N ASP A 220 -10.55 -6.06 -1.52
CA ASP A 220 -9.85 -5.11 -0.68
C ASP A 220 -10.64 -4.92 0.63
N ASP A 221 -10.00 -5.08 1.77
CA ASP A 221 -10.60 -4.84 3.09
C ASP A 221 -9.61 -4.09 3.97
N GLY A 222 -9.63 -2.77 3.84
CA GLY A 222 -8.78 -1.86 4.63
C GLY A 222 -9.06 -1.85 6.14
N LEU A 223 -10.04 -2.63 6.62
CA LEU A 223 -10.35 -2.78 8.04
C LEU A 223 -9.93 -4.15 8.60
N SER A 224 -9.35 -5.02 7.76
CA SER A 224 -8.94 -6.36 8.17
C SER A 224 -7.86 -6.30 9.26
N PRO A 225 -8.04 -7.00 10.40
CA PRO A 225 -7.03 -7.05 11.47
C PRO A 225 -5.80 -7.88 11.09
N GLN A 226 -5.87 -8.65 9.99
CA GLN A 226 -4.75 -9.44 9.48
C GLN A 226 -3.71 -8.58 8.73
N GLY A 227 -4.10 -7.37 8.31
CA GLY A 227 -3.21 -6.42 7.65
C GLY A 227 -2.87 -5.23 8.54
N MET A 228 -2.71 -4.07 7.89
CA MET A 228 -2.55 -2.77 8.56
C MET A 228 -3.85 -1.97 8.41
N PRO A 229 -4.84 -2.13 9.32
CA PRO A 229 -6.13 -1.48 9.16
C PRO A 229 -6.03 0.04 9.34
N ILE A 230 -6.47 0.81 8.34
CA ILE A 230 -6.55 2.28 8.40
C ILE A 230 -8.00 2.66 8.07
N PRO A 231 -8.77 3.25 9.01
CA PRO A 231 -10.22 3.30 8.87
C PRO A 231 -10.76 4.32 7.86
N PHE A 232 -9.89 5.15 7.29
CA PHE A 232 -10.22 6.20 6.33
C PHE A 232 -9.16 6.30 5.23
N ASP A 233 -9.51 6.93 4.12
CA ASP A 233 -8.59 7.25 3.03
C ASP A 233 -7.98 8.65 3.16
N PHE A 234 -7.16 9.05 2.19
CA PHE A 234 -6.47 10.34 2.22
C PHE A 234 -7.38 11.55 1.91
N GLU A 235 -8.69 11.35 1.77
CA GLU A 235 -9.71 12.40 1.72
C GLU A 235 -10.56 12.43 3.01
N GLY A 236 -10.38 11.44 3.90
CA GLY A 236 -11.15 11.25 5.12
C GLY A 236 -12.41 10.41 4.92
N VAL A 237 -12.59 9.76 3.77
CA VAL A 237 -13.74 8.88 3.54
C VAL A 237 -13.52 7.55 4.26
N PRO A 238 -14.49 7.05 5.05
CA PRO A 238 -14.40 5.73 5.67
C PRO A 238 -14.17 4.62 4.64
N LYS A 239 -13.21 3.74 4.90
CA LYS A 239 -12.95 2.60 4.04
C LYS A 239 -14.08 1.58 4.12
N GLN A 240 -14.42 0.98 2.98
CA GLN A 240 -15.30 -0.18 2.91
C GLN A 240 -14.61 -1.37 2.26
N LYS A 241 -15.06 -2.57 2.63
CA LYS A 241 -14.67 -3.79 1.93
C LYS A 241 -15.24 -3.79 0.52
N VAL A 242 -14.39 -3.99 -0.49
CA VAL A 242 -14.77 -4.04 -1.89
C VAL A 242 -14.40 -5.40 -2.47
N VAL A 243 -15.39 -6.14 -2.95
CA VAL A 243 -15.16 -7.37 -3.70
C VAL A 243 -14.84 -7.00 -5.14
N LEU A 244 -13.64 -7.34 -5.60
CA LEU A 244 -13.12 -6.98 -6.91
C LEU A 244 -13.35 -8.13 -7.90
N ILE A 245 -13.02 -9.34 -7.49
CA ILE A 245 -13.23 -10.59 -8.23
C ILE A 245 -13.84 -11.61 -7.27
N GLU A 246 -14.90 -12.29 -7.68
CA GLU A 246 -15.57 -13.32 -6.88
C GLU A 246 -15.78 -14.58 -7.74
N ASN A 247 -15.15 -15.68 -7.33
CA ASN A 247 -15.17 -16.95 -8.07
C ASN A 247 -14.86 -16.75 -9.57
N GLY A 248 -13.82 -15.98 -9.87
CA GLY A 248 -13.40 -15.64 -11.22
C GLY A 248 -14.18 -14.53 -11.91
N ILE A 249 -15.29 -14.06 -11.34
CA ILE A 249 -16.18 -13.06 -11.94
C ILE A 249 -15.75 -11.65 -11.54
N ALA A 250 -15.59 -10.75 -12.51
CA ALA A 250 -15.34 -9.32 -12.24
C ALA A 250 -16.55 -8.66 -11.57
N LYS A 251 -16.41 -8.19 -10.33
CA LYS A 251 -17.50 -7.63 -9.53
C LYS A 251 -17.52 -6.11 -9.48
N GLY A 252 -16.35 -5.47 -9.40
CA GLY A 252 -16.26 -4.02 -9.27
C GLY A 252 -14.83 -3.51 -9.19
N VAL A 253 -14.72 -2.19 -8.99
CA VAL A 253 -13.47 -1.45 -8.81
C VAL A 253 -13.60 -0.54 -7.58
N VAL A 254 -12.48 -0.04 -7.09
CA VAL A 254 -12.47 0.95 -5.99
C VAL A 254 -12.59 2.37 -6.51
N TYR A 255 -13.21 3.24 -5.71
CA TYR A 255 -13.52 4.63 -6.02
C TYR A 255 -12.98 5.59 -4.95
N ASP A 256 -12.46 6.73 -5.40
CA ASP A 256 -12.30 7.94 -4.60
C ASP A 256 -13.52 8.87 -4.78
N SER A 257 -13.55 10.03 -4.12
CA SER A 257 -14.70 10.95 -4.23
C SER A 257 -14.88 11.50 -5.65
N TYR A 258 -13.80 11.67 -6.40
CA TYR A 258 -13.84 12.28 -7.73
C TYR A 258 -14.36 11.30 -8.79
N THR A 259 -13.78 10.12 -8.87
CA THR A 259 -14.19 9.05 -9.77
C THR A 259 -15.60 8.56 -9.44
N ALA A 260 -15.98 8.52 -8.16
CA ALA A 260 -17.36 8.25 -7.75
C ALA A 260 -18.33 9.33 -8.27
N GLY A 261 -17.96 10.61 -8.13
CA GLY A 261 -18.77 11.74 -8.56
C GLY A 261 -19.00 11.83 -10.07
N LYS A 262 -18.10 11.27 -10.89
CA LYS A 262 -18.25 11.13 -12.35
C LYS A 262 -19.34 10.13 -12.72
N GLU A 263 -19.46 9.04 -11.97
CA GLU A 263 -20.44 7.97 -12.22
C GLU A 263 -21.72 8.12 -11.39
N GLY A 264 -21.78 9.11 -10.50
CA GLY A 264 -22.92 9.29 -9.59
C GLY A 264 -23.04 8.18 -8.54
N THR A 265 -21.93 7.51 -8.23
CA THR A 265 -21.82 6.51 -7.17
C THR A 265 -21.17 7.11 -5.91
N MET A 266 -20.92 6.28 -4.89
CA MET A 266 -20.26 6.65 -3.65
C MET A 266 -18.79 6.24 -3.66
N SER A 267 -17.92 6.99 -2.98
CA SER A 267 -16.53 6.62 -2.75
C SER A 267 -16.45 5.33 -1.92
N THR A 268 -15.43 4.51 -2.18
CA THR A 268 -15.13 3.30 -1.40
C THR A 268 -14.06 3.52 -0.34
N GLY A 269 -13.60 4.76 -0.18
CA GLY A 269 -12.48 5.08 0.71
C GLY A 269 -11.14 4.67 0.10
N HIS A 270 -10.93 4.98 -1.18
CA HIS A 270 -9.70 4.67 -1.92
C HIS A 270 -9.04 5.91 -2.53
N GLY A 271 -9.29 7.09 -1.96
CA GLY A 271 -8.53 8.31 -2.24
C GLY A 271 -7.06 8.17 -1.84
N LEU A 272 -6.17 8.47 -2.78
CA LEU A 272 -4.71 8.44 -2.60
C LEU A 272 -4.17 9.72 -1.92
N PRO A 273 -2.92 9.70 -1.39
CA PRO A 273 -2.30 10.90 -0.83
C PRO A 273 -2.21 12.04 -1.86
N ALA A 274 -2.48 13.26 -1.43
CA ALA A 274 -2.24 14.44 -2.26
C ALA A 274 -0.71 14.78 -2.34
N PRO A 275 -0.20 15.22 -3.50
CA PRO A 275 -0.93 15.50 -4.73
C PRO A 275 -1.23 14.21 -5.52
N ASN A 276 -2.50 14.02 -5.82
CA ASN A 276 -3.03 12.98 -6.70
C ASN A 276 -3.98 13.64 -7.70
N THR A 277 -4.02 13.10 -8.92
CA THR A 277 -4.86 13.55 -10.03
C THR A 277 -6.12 12.71 -10.15
#